data_AF-A0A9N9F942-F1
#
_entry.id   AF-A0A9N9F942-F1
#
_cell.length_a   1.000
_cell.length_b   1.000
_cell.length_c   1.000
_cell.angle_alpha   90.00
_cell.angle_beta   90.00
_cell.angle_gamma   90.00
#
_symmetry.space_group_name_H-M   'P 1'
#
loop_
_entity.id
_entity.type
_entity.pdbx_description
1 polymer ?
#
loop_
_entity_poly.entity_id
_entity_poly.type
_entity_poly.pdbx_seq_one_letter_code
_entity_poly.pdbx_strand_id
1 'polypeptide(L)'
;PEIPDQVPYRFTGYLTWLPKLDGFDGNELDATLLFNQIILLLSSYYALKWTYNPPTSPRLITRFSYIGENDSMATTHYFDSILALYIVMTLLAGVAIFLFGVGKIWVAIGVLHNAAEFTILIILGSGGKIKSPLFWPILGFYISLVAVLSIFLKFPYDAVWFKGQDLVNTHDHDNDEHAHGAHLHDPSKSVHPIIHHPHQLLLLIVGAVFHVLGNVVFTVYRYSFNA
;
A
#
# COMPACT_ATOMS: atom_id res chain seq x y z
N PRO A 1 -4.96 -6.00 -29.97
CA PRO A 1 -3.60 -5.50 -29.65
C PRO A 1 -2.66 -6.68 -29.42
N GLU A 2 -1.46 -6.63 -29.99
CA GLU A 2 -0.41 -7.62 -29.77
C GLU A 2 0.14 -7.48 -28.35
N ILE A 3 0.37 -8.60 -27.67
CA ILE A 3 0.94 -8.60 -26.31
C ILE A 3 2.44 -8.35 -26.47
N PRO A 4 3.02 -7.32 -25.84
CA PRO A 4 4.44 -7.02 -25.99
C PRO A 4 5.29 -8.13 -25.37
N ASP A 5 6.42 -8.47 -25.98
CA ASP A 5 7.32 -9.48 -25.42
C ASP A 5 7.99 -9.01 -24.13
N GLN A 6 8.24 -9.96 -23.23
CA GLN A 6 9.11 -9.71 -22.08
C GLN A 6 10.54 -9.49 -22.54
N VAL A 7 11.22 -8.55 -21.89
CA VAL A 7 12.64 -8.28 -22.16
C VAL A 7 13.51 -8.72 -20.97
N PRO A 8 14.71 -9.25 -21.23
CA PRO A 8 15.66 -9.58 -20.18
C PRO A 8 16.16 -8.30 -19.50
N TYR A 9 16.28 -8.35 -18.17
CA TYR A 9 16.80 -7.25 -17.37
C TYR A 9 18.30 -7.08 -17.61
N ARG A 10 18.77 -5.83 -17.71
CA ARG A 10 20.16 -5.53 -18.12
C ARG A 10 21.24 -6.11 -17.20
N PHE A 11 20.99 -6.23 -15.89
CA PHE A 11 22.02 -6.65 -14.93
C PHE A 11 22.09 -8.16 -14.73
N THR A 12 20.97 -8.86 -14.87
CA THR A 12 20.87 -10.29 -14.53
C THR A 12 20.37 -11.17 -15.67
N GLY A 13 19.80 -10.58 -16.72
CA GLY A 13 19.19 -11.31 -17.83
C GLY A 13 17.82 -11.92 -17.53
N TYR A 14 17.30 -11.78 -16.31
CA TYR A 14 15.97 -12.30 -15.96
C TYR A 14 14.87 -11.57 -16.72
N LEU A 15 13.83 -12.30 -17.15
CA LEU A 15 12.71 -11.70 -17.85
C LEU A 15 11.90 -10.78 -16.93
N THR A 16 11.64 -9.57 -17.41
CA THR A 16 10.87 -8.55 -16.70
C THR A 16 9.47 -8.37 -17.28
N TRP A 17 8.60 -7.69 -16.53
CA TRP A 17 7.27 -7.29 -16.99
C TRP A 17 7.26 -5.95 -17.73
N LEU A 18 8.37 -5.21 -17.70
CA LEU A 18 8.50 -3.93 -18.37
C LEU A 18 8.90 -4.17 -19.83
N PRO A 19 8.06 -3.85 -20.83
CA PRO A 19 8.46 -3.97 -22.22
C PRO A 19 9.54 -2.94 -22.57
N LYS A 20 10.18 -3.11 -23.72
CA LYS A 20 11.08 -2.07 -24.26
C LYS A 20 10.26 -0.81 -24.55
N LEU A 21 10.65 0.30 -23.94
CA LEU A 21 10.04 1.61 -24.16
C LEU A 21 10.96 2.46 -25.04
N ASP A 22 10.41 3.04 -26.11
CA ASP A 22 11.20 3.92 -26.98
C ASP A 22 11.60 5.20 -26.25
N GLY A 23 12.85 5.63 -26.44
CA GLY A 23 13.42 6.78 -25.74
C GLY A 23 13.72 6.55 -24.25
N PHE A 24 13.58 5.32 -23.75
CA PHE A 24 13.87 5.01 -22.35
C PHE A 24 15.37 4.99 -22.08
N ASP A 25 15.84 5.93 -21.24
CA ASP A 25 17.20 5.93 -20.73
C ASP A 25 17.31 5.03 -19.48
N GLY A 26 18.00 3.91 -19.66
CA GLY A 26 18.26 2.98 -18.58
C GLY A 26 19.06 3.56 -17.43
N ASN A 27 19.99 4.47 -17.71
CA ASN A 27 20.86 5.10 -16.70
C ASN A 27 20.08 6.09 -15.83
N GLU A 28 19.10 6.79 -16.40
CA GLU A 28 18.22 7.69 -15.65
C GLU A 28 17.38 6.91 -14.63
N LEU A 29 16.81 5.76 -15.04
CA LEU A 29 16.10 4.88 -14.11
C LEU A 29 17.05 4.37 -13.02
N ASP A 30 18.27 3.95 -13.36
CA ASP A 30 19.25 3.47 -12.37
C ASP A 30 19.64 4.53 -11.36
N ALA A 31 19.94 5.74 -11.83
CA ALA A 31 20.29 6.86 -10.96
C ALA A 31 19.14 7.17 -9.99
N THR A 32 17.91 7.17 -10.49
CA THR A 32 16.70 7.39 -9.68
C THR A 32 16.49 6.27 -8.66
N LEU A 33 16.60 5.01 -9.08
CA LEU A 33 16.44 3.86 -8.20
C LEU A 33 17.52 3.83 -7.12
N LEU A 34 18.79 4.10 -7.48
CA LEU A 34 19.92 4.13 -6.56
C LEU A 34 19.76 5.25 -5.52
N PHE A 35 19.41 6.46 -5.96
CA PHE A 35 19.13 7.57 -5.06
C PHE A 35 18.00 7.21 -4.09
N ASN A 36 16.89 6.64 -4.60
CA ASN A 36 15.78 6.18 -3.78
C ASN A 36 16.21 5.11 -2.77
N GLN A 37 17.08 4.16 -3.14
CA GLN A 37 17.61 3.16 -2.21
C GLN A 37 18.43 3.77 -1.08
N ILE A 38 19.25 4.80 -1.36
CA ILE A 38 20.04 5.49 -0.32
C ILE A 38 19.10 6.15 0.69
N ILE A 39 18.06 6.85 0.22
CA ILE A 39 17.07 7.48 1.09
C ILE A 39 16.30 6.43 1.89
N LEU A 40 15.83 5.36 1.26
CA LEU A 40 15.11 4.28 1.93
C LEU A 40 15.97 3.53 2.96
N LEU A 41 17.27 3.38 2.71
CA LEU A 41 18.21 2.78 3.65
C LEU A 41 18.34 3.63 4.91
N LEU A 42 18.53 4.94 4.75
CA LEU A 42 18.59 5.88 5.88
C LEU A 42 17.25 5.92 6.63
N SER A 43 16.13 6.02 5.92
CA SER A 43 14.78 6.00 6.51
C SER A 43 14.51 4.71 7.29
N SER A 44 14.87 3.56 6.72
CA SER A 44 14.75 2.25 7.39
C SER A 44 15.56 2.21 8.68
N TYR A 45 16.81 2.68 8.64
CA TYR A 45 17.68 2.76 9.81
C TYR A 45 17.05 3.61 10.93
N TYR A 46 16.59 4.82 10.61
CA TYR A 46 15.98 5.70 11.61
C TYR A 46 14.63 5.17 12.12
N ALA A 47 13.79 4.61 11.25
CA ALA A 47 12.51 4.00 11.63
C ALA A 47 12.71 2.84 12.61
N LEU A 48 13.65 1.93 12.31
CA LEU A 48 14.00 0.84 13.22
C LEU A 48 14.61 1.36 14.53
N LYS A 49 15.55 2.31 14.45
CA LYS A 49 16.18 2.90 15.64
C LYS A 49 15.15 3.49 16.59
N TRP A 50 14.20 4.29 16.09
CA TRP A 50 13.16 4.91 16.91
C TRP A 50 12.11 3.94 17.40
N THR A 51 11.83 2.88 16.65
CA THR A 51 10.92 1.83 17.11
C THR A 51 11.53 1.04 18.27
N TYR A 52 12.80 0.62 18.16
CA TYR A 52 13.48 -0.15 19.22
C TYR A 52 13.88 0.70 20.43
N ASN A 53 14.18 1.98 20.22
CA ASN A 53 14.55 2.92 21.27
C ASN A 53 13.63 4.14 21.20
N PRO A 54 12.35 3.98 21.61
CA PRO A 54 11.38 5.06 21.53
C PRO A 54 11.82 6.24 22.42
N PRO A 55 11.53 7.48 22.00
CA PRO A 55 11.88 8.64 22.79
C PRO A 55 11.15 8.61 24.14
N THR A 56 11.89 8.88 25.22
CA THR A 56 11.34 8.90 26.59
C THR A 56 10.68 10.23 26.95
N SER A 57 10.92 11.28 26.15
CA SER A 57 10.33 12.60 26.37
C SER A 57 8.83 12.58 26.04
N PRO A 58 7.93 12.95 26.97
CA PRO A 58 6.48 12.94 26.75
C PRO A 58 6.03 13.76 25.55
N ARG A 59 6.79 14.81 25.17
CA ARG A 59 6.51 15.68 24.02
C ARG A 59 6.71 14.99 22.66
N LEU A 60 7.46 13.89 22.65
CA LEU A 60 7.80 13.13 21.45
C LEU A 60 7.02 11.80 21.34
N ILE A 61 6.14 11.50 22.31
CA ILE A 61 5.34 10.29 22.32
C ILE A 61 4.03 10.56 21.59
N THR A 62 3.84 9.90 20.44
CA THR A 62 2.59 9.89 19.69
C THR A 62 1.59 8.92 20.31
N ARG A 63 0.30 9.26 20.25
CA ARG A 63 -0.81 8.47 20.82
C ARG A 63 -1.99 8.50 19.86
N PHE A 64 -2.74 7.40 19.81
CA PHE A 64 -4.07 7.40 19.21
C PHE A 64 -5.08 7.86 20.27
N SER A 65 -5.85 8.91 19.93
CA SER A 65 -6.93 9.44 20.78
C SER A 65 -8.28 8.97 20.26
N TYR A 66 -9.11 8.40 21.14
CA TYR A 66 -10.50 8.08 20.82
C TYR A 66 -11.41 9.20 21.31
N ILE A 67 -12.22 9.74 20.41
CA ILE A 67 -13.26 10.71 20.78
C ILE A 67 -14.44 9.93 21.36
N GLY A 68 -14.68 10.02 22.68
CA GLY A 68 -15.96 9.63 23.27
C GLY A 68 -15.93 8.64 24.45
N GLU A 69 -14.81 8.00 24.77
CA GLU A 69 -14.77 7.02 25.88
C GLU A 69 -13.50 7.23 26.73
N ASN A 70 -13.65 7.93 27.86
CA ASN A 70 -12.64 8.15 28.92
C ASN A 70 -11.18 8.17 28.43
N ASP A 71 -10.80 9.15 27.59
CA ASP A 71 -9.41 9.49 27.21
C ASP A 71 -8.42 8.30 27.15
N SER A 72 -8.88 7.16 26.61
CA SER A 72 -8.12 5.92 26.70
C SER A 72 -7.06 5.92 25.59
N MET A 73 -5.93 6.54 25.88
CA MET A 73 -4.84 6.71 24.92
C MET A 73 -4.24 5.35 24.55
N ALA A 74 -4.32 4.97 23.26
CA ALA A 74 -3.60 3.81 22.75
C ALA A 74 -2.17 4.22 22.32
N THR A 75 -1.19 3.43 22.74
CA THR A 75 0.21 3.60 22.32
C THR A 75 0.34 3.38 20.80
N THR A 76 1.13 4.22 20.13
CA THR A 76 1.46 4.05 18.71
C THR A 76 2.57 3.04 18.47
N HIS A 77 3.25 2.55 19.52
CA HIS A 77 4.45 1.71 19.35
C HIS A 77 4.24 0.53 18.39
N TYR A 78 3.10 -0.14 18.48
CA TYR A 78 2.76 -1.25 17.58
C TYR A 78 2.57 -0.78 16.13
N PHE A 79 1.88 0.34 15.92
CA PHE A 79 1.74 0.98 14.61
C PHE A 79 3.09 1.42 14.05
N ASP A 80 3.92 2.07 14.86
CA ASP A 80 5.26 2.54 14.49
C ASP A 80 6.17 1.36 14.09
N SER A 81 6.03 0.22 14.78
CA SER A 81 6.74 -1.01 14.44
C SER A 81 6.34 -1.56 13.06
N ILE A 82 5.04 -1.57 12.75
CA ILE A 82 4.54 -2.02 11.45
C ILE A 82 4.92 -1.02 10.34
N LEU A 83 4.92 0.28 10.64
CA LEU A 83 5.38 1.32 9.73
C LEU A 83 6.89 1.17 9.43
N ALA A 84 7.71 0.89 10.44
CA ALA A 84 9.13 0.60 10.25
C ALA A 84 9.34 -0.66 9.39
N LEU A 85 8.56 -1.73 9.64
CA LEU A 85 8.58 -2.93 8.81
C LEU A 85 8.21 -2.61 7.35
N TYR A 86 7.16 -1.81 7.12
CA TYR A 86 6.79 -1.35 5.78
C TYR A 86 7.94 -0.64 5.07
N ILE A 87 8.60 0.32 5.73
CA ILE A 87 9.73 1.06 5.14
C ILE A 87 10.87 0.10 4.75
N VAL A 88 11.18 -0.89 5.61
CA VAL A 88 12.17 -1.94 5.31
C VAL A 88 11.73 -2.79 4.12
N MET A 89 10.46 -3.19 4.05
CA MET A 89 9.93 -3.94 2.91
C MET A 89 9.98 -3.14 1.61
N THR A 90 9.73 -1.83 1.66
CA THR A 90 9.87 -0.91 0.52
C THR A 90 11.33 -0.81 0.05
N LEU A 91 12.29 -0.74 0.98
CA LEU A 91 13.71 -0.82 0.67
C LEU A 91 14.05 -2.15 -0.02
N LEU A 92 13.63 -3.28 0.54
CA LEU A 92 13.90 -4.59 -0.05
C LEU A 92 13.26 -4.74 -1.43
N ALA A 93 12.03 -4.25 -1.61
CA ALA A 93 11.34 -4.26 -2.90
C ALA A 93 12.11 -3.40 -3.91
N GLY A 94 12.57 -2.21 -3.50
CA GLY A 94 13.38 -1.33 -4.33
C GLY A 94 14.73 -1.95 -4.74
N VAL A 95 15.45 -2.56 -3.80
CA VAL A 95 16.69 -3.31 -4.07
C VAL A 95 16.42 -4.46 -5.04
N ALA A 96 15.31 -5.18 -4.87
CA ALA A 96 14.95 -6.26 -5.77
C ALA A 96 14.60 -5.77 -7.19
N ILE A 97 13.93 -4.61 -7.33
CA ILE A 97 13.73 -3.98 -8.65
C ILE A 97 15.09 -3.63 -9.26
N PHE A 98 16.00 -3.06 -8.47
CA PHE A 98 17.32 -2.64 -8.96
C PHE A 98 18.19 -3.82 -9.39
N LEU A 99 18.11 -4.97 -8.73
CA LEU A 99 18.93 -6.14 -9.07
C LEU A 99 18.29 -7.04 -10.14
N PHE A 100 16.97 -7.23 -10.08
CA PHE A 100 16.28 -8.25 -10.88
C PHE A 100 15.27 -7.68 -11.87
N GLY A 101 15.00 -6.37 -11.81
CA GLY A 101 13.89 -5.76 -12.52
C GLY A 101 12.53 -6.13 -11.91
N VAL A 102 11.48 -5.53 -12.45
CA VAL A 102 10.10 -5.88 -12.08
C VAL A 102 9.75 -7.21 -12.78
N GLY A 103 9.47 -8.25 -12.01
CA GLY A 103 9.19 -9.59 -12.52
C GLY A 103 8.94 -10.60 -11.40
N LYS A 104 8.97 -11.89 -11.71
CA LYS A 104 8.58 -12.96 -10.78
C LYS A 104 9.42 -13.04 -9.50
N ILE A 105 10.71 -12.73 -9.57
CA ILE A 105 11.59 -12.72 -8.37
C ILE A 105 11.19 -11.57 -7.44
N TRP A 106 10.94 -10.39 -8.03
CA TRP A 106 10.54 -9.20 -7.29
C TRP A 106 9.19 -9.39 -6.57
N VAL A 107 8.24 -10.11 -7.19
CA VAL A 107 6.92 -10.41 -6.61
C VAL A 107 7.01 -10.90 -5.18
N ALA A 108 7.91 -11.83 -4.86
CA ALA A 108 7.99 -12.41 -3.52
C ALA A 108 8.18 -11.34 -2.44
N ILE A 109 8.90 -10.27 -2.77
CA ILE A 109 9.14 -9.13 -1.88
C ILE A 109 8.03 -8.09 -2.01
N GLY A 110 7.53 -7.85 -3.23
CA GLY A 110 6.42 -6.95 -3.50
C GLY A 110 5.13 -7.34 -2.74
N VAL A 111 4.79 -8.63 -2.67
CA VAL A 111 3.61 -9.09 -1.90
C VAL A 111 3.74 -8.74 -0.42
N LEU A 112 4.94 -8.85 0.14
CA LEU A 112 5.20 -8.52 1.55
C LEU A 112 5.11 -7.00 1.81
N HIS A 113 5.55 -6.18 0.86
CA HIS A 113 5.36 -4.73 0.88
C HIS A 113 3.86 -4.37 0.87
N ASN A 114 3.08 -4.91 -0.07
CA ASN A 114 1.64 -4.68 -0.16
C ASN A 114 0.90 -5.16 1.11
N ALA A 115 1.33 -6.29 1.69
CA ALA A 115 0.76 -6.80 2.95
C ALA A 115 1.04 -5.85 4.13
N ALA A 116 2.22 -5.22 4.17
CA ALA A 116 2.55 -4.24 5.20
C ALA A 116 1.67 -2.98 5.06
N GLU A 117 1.46 -2.46 3.85
CA GLU A 117 0.55 -1.34 3.59
C GLU A 117 -0.88 -1.64 4.03
N PHE A 118 -1.40 -2.79 3.64
CA PHE A 118 -2.73 -3.23 4.05
C PHE A 118 -2.85 -3.32 5.57
N THR A 119 -1.81 -3.84 6.24
CA THR A 119 -1.78 -3.93 7.71
C THR A 119 -1.78 -2.54 8.36
N ILE A 120 -1.03 -1.57 7.83
CA ILE A 120 -1.01 -0.17 8.28
C ILE A 120 -2.43 0.42 8.20
N LEU A 121 -3.10 0.25 7.05
CA LEU A 121 -4.45 0.76 6.83
C LEU A 121 -5.46 0.18 7.82
N ILE A 122 -5.40 -1.14 8.07
CA ILE A 122 -6.27 -1.80 9.05
C ILE A 122 -5.99 -1.31 10.47
N ILE A 123 -4.72 -1.10 10.83
CA ILE A 123 -4.35 -0.55 12.14
C ILE A 123 -4.90 0.87 12.30
N LEU A 124 -4.72 1.74 11.29
CA LEU A 124 -5.26 3.10 11.30
C LEU A 124 -6.79 3.10 11.45
N GLY A 125 -7.49 2.27 10.67
CA GLY A 125 -8.94 2.11 10.78
C GLY A 125 -9.37 1.58 12.16
N SER A 126 -8.64 0.62 12.69
CA SER A 126 -8.98 -0.01 13.98
C SER A 126 -8.52 0.81 15.20
N GLY A 127 -8.14 2.07 15.01
CA GLY A 127 -7.69 2.95 16.10
C GLY A 127 -6.37 2.52 16.73
N GLY A 128 -5.44 1.98 15.95
CA GLY A 128 -4.10 1.62 16.39
C GLY A 128 -3.92 0.16 16.85
N LYS A 129 -4.97 -0.67 16.84
CA LYS A 129 -4.88 -2.08 17.28
C LYS A 129 -5.71 -3.02 16.44
N ILE A 130 -5.11 -4.14 16.04
CA ILE A 130 -5.83 -5.26 15.44
C ILE A 130 -6.42 -6.12 16.56
N LYS A 131 -7.75 -6.15 16.67
CA LYS A 131 -8.45 -6.87 17.77
C LYS A 131 -8.66 -8.35 17.46
N SER A 132 -8.71 -8.73 16.19
CA SER A 132 -9.04 -10.10 15.77
C SER A 132 -7.77 -10.94 15.56
N PRO A 133 -7.61 -12.07 16.26
CA PRO A 133 -6.48 -12.99 16.03
C PRO A 133 -6.57 -13.69 14.66
N LEU A 134 -7.76 -13.76 14.05
CA LEU A 134 -7.97 -14.33 12.71
C LEU A 134 -7.35 -13.48 11.59
N PHE A 135 -6.99 -12.23 11.87
CA PHE A 135 -6.36 -11.36 10.89
C PHE A 135 -5.09 -11.98 10.30
N TRP A 136 -4.20 -12.53 11.15
CA TRP A 136 -2.91 -13.04 10.70
C TRP A 136 -2.99 -14.28 9.80
N PRO A 137 -3.79 -15.31 10.12
CA PRO A 137 -4.03 -16.41 9.19
C PRO A 137 -4.62 -15.95 7.85
N ILE A 138 -5.57 -15.00 7.86
CA ILE A 138 -6.18 -14.48 6.62
C ILE A 138 -5.13 -13.73 5.78
N LEU A 139 -4.31 -12.88 6.41
CA LEU A 139 -3.23 -12.17 5.74
C LEU A 139 -2.19 -13.15 5.16
N GLY A 140 -1.82 -14.18 5.91
CA GLY A 140 -0.90 -15.22 5.46
C GLY A 140 -1.45 -16.02 4.27
N PHE A 141 -2.75 -16.34 4.30
CA PHE A 141 -3.43 -16.97 3.16
C PHE A 141 -3.44 -16.06 1.93
N TYR A 142 -3.76 -14.76 2.09
CA TYR A 142 -3.69 -13.76 1.02
C TYR A 142 -2.29 -13.70 0.38
N ILE A 143 -1.24 -13.54 1.19
CA ILE A 143 0.16 -13.49 0.71
C ILE A 143 0.49 -14.75 -0.08
N SER A 144 0.12 -15.93 0.44
CA SER A 144 0.42 -17.22 -0.18
C SER A 144 -0.30 -17.39 -1.51
N LEU A 145 -1.61 -17.12 -1.55
CA LEU A 145 -2.44 -17.23 -2.74
C LEU A 145 -1.88 -16.37 -3.88
N VAL A 146 -1.56 -15.13 -3.54
CA VAL A 146 -1.02 -14.16 -4.48
C VAL A 146 0.32 -14.62 -5.04
N ALA A 147 1.26 -14.96 -4.16
CA ALA A 147 2.61 -15.35 -4.57
C ALA A 147 2.56 -16.58 -5.47
N VAL A 148 1.75 -17.58 -5.10
CA VAL A 148 1.51 -18.79 -5.90
C VAL A 148 0.95 -18.41 -7.28
N LEU A 149 -0.11 -17.61 -7.35
CA LEU A 149 -0.73 -17.23 -8.62
C LEU A 149 0.23 -16.43 -9.52
N SER A 150 0.96 -15.45 -8.97
CA SER A 150 1.98 -14.71 -9.73
C SER A 150 3.12 -15.60 -10.26
N ILE A 151 3.47 -16.68 -9.57
CA ILE A 151 4.48 -17.64 -10.04
C ILE A 151 3.92 -18.52 -11.17
N PHE A 152 2.70 -19.03 -11.03
CA PHE A 152 2.11 -19.99 -11.98
C PHE A 152 1.49 -19.33 -13.23
N LEU A 153 1.01 -18.10 -13.12
CA LEU A 153 0.48 -17.37 -14.26
C LEU A 153 1.60 -17.07 -15.27
N LYS A 154 1.24 -17.12 -16.56
CA LYS A 154 2.13 -16.73 -17.66
C LYS A 154 1.98 -15.23 -17.90
N PHE A 155 3.05 -14.61 -18.39
CA PHE A 155 2.97 -13.24 -18.90
C PHE A 155 1.94 -13.15 -20.03
N PRO A 156 1.09 -12.09 -20.07
CA PRO A 156 1.07 -10.91 -19.19
C PRO A 156 0.17 -11.07 -17.96
N TYR A 157 -0.47 -12.22 -17.77
CA TYR A 157 -1.46 -12.43 -16.71
C TYR A 157 -0.87 -12.37 -15.31
N ASP A 158 0.39 -12.78 -15.11
CA ASP A 158 1.09 -12.64 -13.84
C ASP A 158 1.30 -11.16 -13.46
N ALA A 159 1.74 -10.34 -14.41
CA ALA A 159 1.94 -8.91 -14.25
C ALA A 159 0.60 -8.21 -13.99
N VAL A 160 -0.45 -8.56 -14.74
CA VAL A 160 -1.80 -8.02 -14.55
C VAL A 160 -2.39 -8.46 -13.21
N TRP A 161 -2.22 -9.72 -12.82
CA TRP A 161 -2.68 -10.24 -11.53
C TRP A 161 -1.98 -9.54 -10.36
N PHE A 162 -0.67 -9.42 -10.42
CA PHE A 162 0.11 -8.75 -9.38
C PHE A 162 -0.23 -7.26 -9.32
N LYS A 163 -0.31 -6.57 -10.45
CA LYS A 163 -0.81 -5.18 -10.51
C LYS A 163 -2.26 -5.09 -10.02
N GLY A 164 -3.04 -6.14 -10.23
CA GLY A 164 -4.38 -6.36 -9.69
C GLY A 164 -4.47 -6.26 -8.18
N GLN A 165 -3.38 -6.51 -7.46
CA GLN A 165 -3.36 -6.36 -6.02
C GLN A 165 -3.32 -4.90 -5.57
N ASP A 166 -2.81 -4.00 -6.41
CA ASP A 166 -3.03 -2.57 -6.25
C ASP A 166 -4.48 -2.17 -6.59
N LEU A 167 -5.28 -3.09 -7.17
CA LEU A 167 -6.63 -2.83 -7.74
C LEU A 167 -7.82 -3.38 -6.92
N VAL A 168 -7.65 -4.15 -5.82
CA VAL A 168 -8.77 -4.85 -5.12
C VAL A 168 -9.64 -3.97 -4.19
N ASN A 169 -9.88 -2.69 -4.53
CA ASN A 169 -10.71 -1.79 -3.70
C ASN A 169 -11.68 -0.90 -4.52
N THR A 170 -12.21 -1.37 -5.65
CA THR A 170 -13.00 -0.52 -6.55
C THR A 170 -14.28 -1.18 -7.07
N HIS A 171 -15.35 -1.13 -6.26
CA HIS A 171 -16.71 -1.04 -6.83
C HIS A 171 -17.63 -0.19 -5.95
N ASP A 172 -18.30 0.75 -6.63
CA ASP A 172 -19.44 1.59 -6.24
C ASP A 172 -19.25 2.72 -5.22
N HIS A 173 -19.25 3.96 -5.73
CA HIS A 173 -20.45 4.81 -5.66
C HIS A 173 -20.26 6.11 -6.45
N ASP A 174 -20.76 6.11 -7.68
CA ASP A 174 -21.44 7.30 -8.22
C ASP A 174 -22.91 7.23 -7.78
N ASN A 175 -23.49 8.39 -7.50
CA ASN A 175 -24.84 8.67 -6.95
C ASN A 175 -24.88 8.75 -5.41
N ASP A 176 -24.73 9.97 -4.89
CA ASP A 176 -25.86 10.72 -4.32
C ASP A 176 -25.38 12.10 -3.80
N GLU A 177 -25.18 13.05 -4.72
CA GLU A 177 -25.41 14.46 -4.41
C GLU A 177 -26.91 14.72 -4.59
N HIS A 178 -27.64 14.79 -3.47
CA HIS A 178 -28.77 15.72 -3.24
C HIS A 178 -29.56 15.31 -1.99
N ALA A 179 -29.36 16.02 -0.87
CA ALA A 179 -30.44 16.33 0.07
C ALA A 179 -30.07 17.49 0.99
N HIS A 180 -30.86 18.56 0.86
CA HIS A 180 -30.96 19.73 1.72
C HIS A 180 -31.29 19.39 3.19
N GLY A 181 -31.00 20.34 4.09
CA GLY A 181 -31.95 20.68 5.15
C GLY A 181 -31.33 20.97 6.52
N ALA A 182 -31.35 22.25 6.91
CA ALA A 182 -31.10 22.69 8.27
C ALA A 182 -32.13 22.11 9.27
N HIS A 183 -31.69 21.67 10.45
CA HIS A 183 -32.59 21.47 11.58
C HIS A 183 -31.92 21.74 12.94
N LEU A 184 -32.68 22.41 13.79
CA LEU A 184 -32.35 22.93 15.12
C LEU A 184 -31.91 21.84 16.13
N HIS A 185 -31.05 22.28 17.04
CA HIS A 185 -30.44 21.57 18.14
C HIS A 185 -31.39 21.43 19.35
N ASP A 186 -31.67 20.22 19.81
CA ASP A 186 -32.37 19.90 21.07
C ASP A 186 -31.41 19.09 21.99
N PRO A 187 -31.04 19.59 23.19
CA PRO A 187 -30.02 18.96 24.03
C PRO A 187 -30.66 18.11 25.15
N SER A 188 -31.49 17.12 24.83
CA SER A 188 -31.73 16.03 25.78
C SER A 188 -32.26 14.78 25.10
N LYS A 189 -31.58 13.65 25.35
CA LYS A 189 -31.85 12.28 24.88
C LYS A 189 -31.29 11.90 23.50
N SER A 190 -30.27 11.06 23.49
CA SER A 190 -30.39 9.75 22.83
C SER A 190 -29.31 8.78 23.30
N VAL A 191 -29.79 7.58 23.60
CA VAL A 191 -29.03 6.36 23.84
C VAL A 191 -28.79 5.71 22.48
N HIS A 192 -27.51 5.53 22.14
CA HIS A 192 -26.85 4.66 21.14
C HIS A 192 -27.23 4.75 19.64
N PRO A 193 -26.21 4.73 18.76
CA PRO A 193 -25.66 3.43 18.34
C PRO A 193 -24.12 3.35 18.34
N ILE A 194 -23.66 2.11 18.41
CA ILE A 194 -22.30 1.63 18.20
C ILE A 194 -21.73 2.23 16.90
N ILE A 195 -20.70 3.07 16.98
CA ILE A 195 -19.92 3.47 15.79
C ILE A 195 -18.84 2.41 15.59
N HIS A 196 -19.23 1.26 15.04
CA HIS A 196 -18.38 0.62 14.05
C HIS A 196 -18.35 1.60 12.87
N HIS A 197 -17.19 2.02 12.37
CA HIS A 197 -17.12 2.85 11.15
C HIS A 197 -17.11 1.93 9.91
N PRO A 198 -18.25 1.60 9.28
CA PRO A 198 -18.26 0.96 7.96
C PRO A 198 -17.60 1.86 6.89
N HIS A 199 -17.48 3.16 7.15
CA HIS A 199 -16.88 4.15 6.26
C HIS A 199 -15.35 4.10 6.18
N GLN A 200 -14.67 3.34 7.04
CA GLN A 200 -13.22 3.15 6.89
C GLN A 200 -12.89 2.21 5.74
N LEU A 201 -13.75 1.22 5.49
CA LEU A 201 -13.72 0.43 4.27
C LEU A 201 -14.03 1.32 3.05
N LEU A 202 -15.01 2.24 3.18
CA LEU A 202 -15.37 3.18 2.13
C LEU A 202 -14.25 4.20 1.80
N LEU A 203 -13.52 4.71 2.81
CA LEU A 203 -12.35 5.57 2.61
C LEU A 203 -11.16 4.82 1.99
N LEU A 204 -11.00 3.53 2.31
CA LEU A 204 -10.08 2.63 1.61
C LEU A 204 -10.45 2.47 0.13
N ILE A 205 -11.75 2.28 -0.13
CA ILE A 205 -12.32 2.16 -1.47
C ILE A 205 -12.09 3.46 -2.25
N VAL A 206 -12.40 4.63 -1.65
CA VAL A 206 -12.22 5.95 -2.27
C VAL A 206 -10.75 6.28 -2.52
N GLY A 207 -9.86 6.03 -1.54
CA GLY A 207 -8.42 6.25 -1.70
C GLY A 207 -7.83 5.38 -2.82
N ALA A 208 -8.30 4.14 -2.94
CA ALA A 208 -7.94 3.27 -4.05
C ALA A 208 -8.48 3.80 -5.40
N VAL A 209 -9.70 4.34 -5.48
CA VAL A 209 -10.28 4.92 -6.71
C VAL A 209 -9.41 6.04 -7.30
N PHE A 210 -8.98 7.01 -6.47
CA PHE A 210 -8.15 8.12 -6.97
C PHE A 210 -6.76 7.66 -7.40
N HIS A 211 -6.19 6.69 -6.70
CA HIS A 211 -4.92 6.08 -7.07
C HIS A 211 -5.01 5.31 -8.40
N VAL A 212 -6.13 4.62 -8.63
CA VAL A 212 -6.46 3.92 -9.89
C VAL A 212 -6.62 4.89 -11.06
N LEU A 213 -7.38 5.98 -10.90
CA LEU A 213 -7.56 6.99 -11.94
C LEU A 213 -6.24 7.67 -12.31
N GLY A 214 -5.41 8.01 -11.33
CA GLY A 214 -4.08 8.57 -11.57
C GLY A 214 -3.21 7.64 -12.42
N ASN A 215 -3.20 6.34 -12.09
CA ASN A 215 -2.36 5.36 -12.78
C ASN A 215 -2.91 4.96 -14.16
N VAL A 216 -4.23 4.91 -14.35
CA VAL A 216 -4.86 4.66 -15.66
C VAL A 216 -4.71 5.87 -16.56
N VAL A 217 -4.98 7.08 -16.08
CA VAL A 217 -4.74 8.31 -16.86
C VAL A 217 -3.26 8.36 -17.23
N PHE A 218 -2.33 8.13 -16.31
CA PHE A 218 -0.89 8.14 -16.65
C PHE A 218 -0.51 7.05 -17.66
N THR A 219 -1.03 5.83 -17.53
CA THR A 219 -0.70 4.71 -18.43
C THR A 219 -1.37 4.89 -19.80
N VAL A 220 -2.67 5.13 -19.84
CA VAL A 220 -3.43 5.33 -21.09
C VAL A 220 -3.01 6.61 -21.78
N TYR A 221 -2.75 7.71 -21.07
CA TYR A 221 -2.19 8.93 -21.65
C TYR A 221 -0.83 8.63 -22.29
N ARG A 222 0.05 7.91 -21.58
CA ARG A 222 1.37 7.54 -22.08
C ARG A 222 1.34 6.56 -23.26
N TYR A 223 0.32 5.70 -23.36
CA TYR A 223 0.19 4.73 -24.47
C TYR A 223 -0.73 5.17 -25.61
N SER A 224 -1.62 6.14 -25.40
CA SER A 224 -2.57 6.62 -26.41
C SER A 224 -2.14 7.94 -27.07
N PHE A 225 -1.24 8.70 -26.45
CA PHE A 225 -0.78 9.99 -26.97
C PHE A 225 0.73 10.07 -27.25
N ASN A 226 1.51 9.04 -26.91
CA ASN A 226 2.93 8.92 -27.30
C ASN A 226 3.22 7.71 -28.23
N ALA A 227 2.18 7.15 -28.85
CA ALA A 227 2.31 6.36 -30.08
C ALA A 227 2.02 7.29 -31.27
#